data_AF-A0A450UKI2-F1
#
_entry.id   AF-A0A450UKI2-F1
#
_cell.length_a   1.000
_cell.length_b   1.000
_cell.length_c   1.000
_cell.angle_alpha   90.00
_cell.angle_beta   90.00
_cell.angle_gamma   90.00
#
_symmetry.space_group_name_H-M   'P 1'
#
loop_
_entity.id
_entity.type
_entity.pdbx_description
1 polymer ?
#
loop_
_entity_poly.entity_id
_entity_poly.type
_entity_poly.pdbx_seq_one_letter_code
_entity_poly.pdbx_strand_id
1 'polypeptide(L)'
;NARHVKQVPGRKSDLADAQWLAILARSGLLRGGFVPPQDLRTLRLISHQMQKLTSILSGEKNCAHKVLTDGGIRLAVVVSDIHGKSAREMIEGLSRGETPEQVLQYASGRLEATIDALLDALAGESTADHTFVLSETLDHIEDLERRIAIFAR
;
A
#
# COMPACT_ATOMS: atom_id res chain seq x y z
N ASN A 1 -33.39 10.98 1.49
CA ASN A 1 -34.38 9.98 1.02
C ASN A 1 -34.06 9.33 -0.34
N ALA A 2 -32.81 9.30 -0.82
CA ALA A 2 -32.43 8.62 -2.07
C ALA A 2 -32.05 7.13 -1.92
N ARG A 3 -31.70 6.68 -0.70
CA ARG A 3 -31.30 5.28 -0.43
C ARG A 3 -32.47 4.30 -0.46
N HIS A 4 -33.68 4.73 -0.08
CA HIS A 4 -34.84 3.84 0.06
C HIS A 4 -35.52 3.50 -1.28
N VAL A 5 -35.50 4.43 -2.25
CA VAL A 5 -36.11 4.24 -3.58
C VAL A 5 -35.25 3.35 -4.50
N LYS A 6 -33.93 3.26 -4.26
CA LYS A 6 -32.98 2.53 -5.12
C LYS A 6 -33.15 1.00 -5.06
N GLN A 7 -33.87 0.47 -4.08
CA GLN A 7 -34.00 -0.96 -3.81
C GLN A 7 -35.38 -1.56 -4.16
N VAL A 8 -36.29 -0.79 -4.77
CA VAL A 8 -37.62 -1.31 -5.17
C VAL A 8 -37.53 -1.98 -6.55
N PRO A 9 -37.65 -3.31 -6.65
CA PRO A 9 -37.56 -4.02 -7.93
C PRO A 9 -38.75 -3.65 -8.83
N GLY A 10 -38.50 -3.50 -10.14
CA GLY A 10 -39.55 -3.44 -11.16
C GLY A 10 -40.03 -2.04 -11.61
N ARG A 11 -39.52 -0.94 -11.06
CA ARG A 11 -39.86 0.43 -11.52
C ARG A 11 -38.71 1.24 -12.10
N LYS A 12 -37.46 0.91 -11.74
CA LYS A 12 -36.27 1.63 -12.21
C LYS A 12 -35.53 0.78 -13.23
N SER A 13 -35.70 1.08 -14.51
CA SER A 13 -34.81 0.62 -15.58
C SER A 13 -33.85 1.75 -15.96
N ASP A 14 -32.59 1.43 -16.30
CA ASP A 14 -31.61 2.43 -16.75
C ASP A 14 -32.13 3.21 -17.97
N LEU A 15 -32.94 2.57 -18.82
CA LEU A 15 -33.63 3.20 -19.94
C LEU A 15 -34.64 4.26 -19.49
N ALA A 16 -35.52 3.94 -18.54
CA ALA A 16 -36.52 4.89 -18.03
C ALA A 16 -35.86 6.03 -17.24
N ASP A 17 -34.78 5.76 -16.49
CA ASP A 17 -34.00 6.78 -15.78
C ASP A 17 -33.33 7.73 -16.78
N ALA A 18 -32.73 7.21 -17.87
CA ALA A 18 -32.13 8.02 -18.92
C ALA A 18 -33.17 8.89 -19.66
N GLN A 19 -34.34 8.35 -19.99
CA GLN A 19 -35.44 9.11 -20.60
C GLN A 19 -35.91 10.24 -19.68
N TRP A 20 -36.08 9.95 -18.39
CA TRP A 20 -36.49 10.95 -17.41
C TRP A 20 -35.43 12.04 -17.22
N LEU A 21 -34.15 11.68 -17.14
CA LEU A 21 -33.04 12.65 -17.09
C LEU A 21 -32.99 13.52 -18.35
N ALA A 22 -33.24 12.97 -19.54
CA ALA A 22 -33.31 13.75 -20.78
C ALA A 22 -34.46 14.77 -20.77
N ILE A 23 -35.63 14.39 -20.23
CA ILE A 23 -36.78 15.31 -20.07
C ILE A 23 -36.43 16.43 -19.10
N LEU A 24 -35.82 16.12 -17.95
CA LEU A 24 -35.37 17.13 -16.97
C LEU A 24 -34.30 18.06 -17.57
N ALA A 25 -33.37 17.51 -18.37
CA ALA A 25 -32.35 18.30 -19.06
C ALA A 25 -32.97 19.28 -20.06
N ARG A 26 -33.89 18.79 -20.91
CA ARG A 26 -34.56 19.60 -21.96
C ARG A 26 -35.47 20.68 -21.36
N SER A 27 -36.08 20.41 -20.23
CA SER A 27 -36.95 21.36 -19.51
C SER A 27 -36.17 22.38 -18.67
N GLY A 28 -34.83 22.33 -18.66
CA GLY A 28 -34.00 23.23 -17.86
C GLY A 28 -34.08 22.98 -16.35
N LEU A 29 -34.67 21.86 -15.93
CA LEU A 29 -34.83 21.47 -14.52
C LEU A 29 -33.59 20.80 -13.94
N LEU A 30 -32.59 20.48 -14.76
CA LEU A 30 -31.28 20.03 -14.29
C LEU A 30 -30.33 21.21 -14.10
N ARG A 31 -29.78 21.31 -12.89
CA ARG A 31 -28.62 22.15 -12.64
C ARG A 31 -27.38 21.48 -13.21
N GLY A 32 -26.57 22.22 -13.96
CA GLY A 32 -25.25 21.75 -14.38
C GLY A 32 -24.43 21.28 -13.18
N GLY A 33 -23.74 20.16 -13.32
CA GLY A 33 -22.81 19.68 -12.30
C GLY A 33 -21.69 20.70 -12.06
N PHE A 34 -21.21 20.78 -10.83
CA PHE A 34 -20.05 21.62 -10.51
C PHE A 34 -18.82 21.10 -11.26
N VAL A 35 -18.18 21.97 -12.05
CA VAL A 35 -16.86 21.72 -12.65
C VAL A 35 -15.84 22.58 -11.91
N PRO A 36 -14.86 21.98 -11.21
CA PRO A 36 -13.85 22.75 -10.51
C PRO A 36 -13.00 23.59 -11.49
N PRO A 37 -12.53 24.77 -11.05
CA PRO A 37 -11.48 25.53 -11.73
C PRO A 37 -10.28 24.66 -12.15
N GLN A 38 -9.58 25.08 -13.20
CA GLN A 38 -8.51 24.29 -13.83
C GLN A 38 -7.37 23.94 -12.86
N ASP A 39 -6.95 24.91 -12.06
CA ASP A 39 -6.02 24.82 -10.96
C ASP A 39 -6.38 23.69 -9.98
N LEU A 40 -7.64 23.62 -9.52
CA LEU A 40 -8.08 22.52 -8.64
C LEU A 40 -8.05 21.16 -9.34
N ARG A 41 -8.36 21.10 -10.64
CA ARG A 41 -8.30 19.85 -11.41
C ARG A 41 -6.86 19.36 -11.59
N THR A 42 -5.90 20.26 -11.81
CA THR A 42 -4.47 19.94 -11.89
C THR A 42 -3.95 19.42 -10.56
N LEU A 43 -4.26 20.11 -9.44
CA LEU A 43 -3.88 19.64 -8.10
C LEU A 43 -4.46 18.26 -7.80
N ARG A 44 -5.72 18.02 -8.19
CA ARG A 44 -6.37 16.71 -8.02
C ARG A 44 -5.66 15.62 -8.82
N LEU A 45 -5.27 15.88 -10.07
CA LEU A 45 -4.56 14.92 -10.90
C LEU A 45 -3.26 14.46 -10.23
N ILE A 46 -2.45 15.41 -9.78
CA ILE A 46 -1.17 15.17 -9.12
C ILE A 46 -1.38 14.42 -7.79
N SER A 47 -2.30 14.92 -6.95
CA SER A 47 -2.59 14.32 -5.64
C SER A 47 -3.13 12.89 -5.76
N HIS A 48 -4.03 12.63 -6.73
CA HIS A 48 -4.53 11.29 -6.99
C HIS A 48 -3.42 10.33 -7.43
N GLN A 49 -2.48 10.80 -8.25
CA GLN A 49 -1.36 9.97 -8.69
C GLN A 49 -0.44 9.62 -7.50
N MET A 50 -0.14 10.60 -6.64
CA MET A 50 0.62 10.37 -5.41
C MET A 50 -0.08 9.37 -4.48
N GLN A 51 -1.40 9.52 -4.28
CA GLN A 51 -2.22 8.59 -3.49
C GLN A 51 -2.19 7.17 -4.08
N LYS A 52 -2.27 7.05 -5.41
CA LYS A 52 -2.19 5.76 -6.09
C LYS A 52 -0.85 5.07 -5.83
N LEU A 53 0.26 5.78 -5.98
CA LEU A 53 1.59 5.24 -5.68
C LEU A 53 1.73 4.84 -4.20
N THR A 54 1.20 5.63 -3.28
CA THR A 54 1.19 5.31 -1.84
C THR A 54 0.41 4.03 -1.55
N SER A 55 -0.73 3.83 -2.23
CA SER A 55 -1.52 2.59 -2.13
C SER A 55 -0.78 1.38 -2.68
N ILE A 56 -0.03 1.54 -3.78
CA ILE A 56 0.80 0.46 -4.35
C ILE A 56 1.93 0.12 -3.37
N LEU A 57 2.64 1.13 -2.85
CA LEU A 57 3.70 0.94 -1.84
C LEU A 57 3.21 0.17 -0.62
N SER A 58 2.00 0.47 -0.14
CA SER A 58 1.40 -0.27 0.97
C SER A 58 1.13 -1.74 0.61
N GLY A 59 0.74 -2.02 -0.63
CA GLY A 59 0.58 -3.36 -1.16
C GLY A 59 1.89 -4.14 -1.23
N GLU A 60 2.95 -3.52 -1.73
CA GLU A 60 4.29 -4.12 -1.81
C GLU A 60 4.88 -4.40 -0.42
N LYS A 61 4.70 -3.47 0.53
CA LYS A 61 5.06 -3.67 1.94
C LYS A 61 4.39 -4.90 2.55
N ASN A 62 3.11 -5.10 2.26
CA ASN A 62 2.38 -6.30 2.67
C ASN A 62 2.85 -7.56 1.95
N CYS A 63 3.29 -7.46 0.69
CA CYS A 63 3.89 -8.55 -0.06
C CYS A 63 5.19 -9.01 0.63
N ALA A 64 6.11 -8.09 0.91
CA ALA A 64 7.36 -8.38 1.62
C ALA A 64 7.10 -9.06 2.98
N HIS A 65 6.13 -8.56 3.75
CA HIS A 65 5.75 -9.17 5.02
C HIS A 65 5.25 -10.62 4.87
N LYS A 66 4.47 -10.90 3.82
CA LYS A 66 3.99 -12.27 3.54
C LYS A 66 5.15 -13.19 3.16
N VAL A 67 6.07 -12.74 2.30
CA VAL A 67 7.25 -13.53 1.89
C VAL A 67 8.11 -13.88 3.10
N LEU A 68 8.34 -12.91 4.00
CA LEU A 68 9.07 -13.14 5.25
C LEU A 68 8.36 -14.18 6.12
N THR A 69 7.03 -14.06 6.28
CA THR A 69 6.25 -14.98 7.10
C THR A 69 6.23 -16.40 6.51
N ASP A 70 6.15 -16.52 5.19
CA ASP A 70 6.20 -17.79 4.46
C ASP A 70 7.56 -18.49 4.65
N GLY A 71 8.65 -17.70 4.62
CA GLY A 71 10.01 -18.13 4.96
C GLY A 71 10.28 -18.30 6.46
N GLY A 72 9.26 -18.27 7.32
CA GLY A 72 9.36 -18.50 8.76
C GLY A 72 9.88 -17.31 9.58
N ILE A 73 10.14 -16.14 8.97
CA ILE A 73 10.65 -14.95 9.64
C ILE A 73 9.48 -14.12 10.18
N ARG A 74 9.44 -13.90 11.50
CA ARG A 74 8.34 -13.22 12.22
C ARG A 74 8.77 -11.93 12.90
N LEU A 75 9.58 -11.13 12.21
CA LEU A 75 10.14 -9.90 12.75
C LEU A 75 9.05 -8.89 13.21
N ALA A 76 7.90 -8.83 12.53
CA ALA A 76 6.79 -7.93 12.86
C ALA A 76 6.18 -8.16 14.27
N VAL A 77 6.47 -9.29 14.92
CA VAL A 77 5.99 -9.58 16.28
C VAL A 77 6.91 -8.96 17.34
N VAL A 78 8.18 -8.75 17.01
CA VAL A 78 9.21 -8.29 17.96
C VAL A 78 9.62 -6.84 17.73
N VAL A 79 9.48 -6.31 16.51
CA VAL A 79 9.75 -4.89 16.23
C VAL A 79 8.46 -4.08 16.08
N SER A 80 8.47 -2.84 16.55
CA SER A 80 7.33 -1.92 16.45
C SER A 80 7.07 -1.42 15.03
N ASP A 81 8.12 -1.32 14.20
CA ASP A 81 8.04 -0.93 12.79
C ASP A 81 8.97 -1.78 11.94
N ILE A 82 8.38 -2.71 11.18
CA ILE A 82 9.12 -3.61 10.26
C ILE A 82 9.69 -2.86 9.04
N HIS A 83 9.19 -1.66 8.74
CA HIS A 83 9.73 -0.80 7.68
C HIS A 83 10.69 0.27 8.22
N GLY A 84 10.95 0.27 9.51
CA GLY A 84 11.94 1.13 10.15
C GLY A 84 13.36 0.76 9.72
N LYS A 85 14.30 1.70 9.89
CA LYS A 85 15.68 1.57 9.39
C LYS A 85 16.34 0.24 9.79
N SER A 86 16.38 -0.09 11.08
CA SER A 86 17.04 -1.32 11.55
C SER A 86 16.35 -2.58 11.05
N ALA A 87 15.02 -2.61 11.02
CA ALA A 87 14.29 -3.77 10.50
C ALA A 87 14.57 -3.98 9.01
N ARG A 88 14.60 -2.89 8.22
CA ARG A 88 14.99 -2.93 6.80
C ARG A 88 16.40 -3.42 6.59
N GLU A 89 17.39 -2.88 7.30
CA GLU A 89 18.78 -3.31 7.17
C GLU A 89 18.95 -4.80 7.50
N MET A 90 18.21 -5.31 8.51
CA MET A 90 18.18 -6.75 8.81
C MET A 90 17.55 -7.57 7.67
N ILE A 91 16.41 -7.14 7.15
CA ILE A 91 15.70 -7.81 6.06
C ILE A 91 16.54 -7.81 4.77
N GLU A 92 17.22 -6.71 4.45
CA GLU A 92 18.16 -6.60 3.32
C GLU A 92 19.42 -7.45 3.51
N GLY A 93 19.88 -7.64 4.75
CA GLY A 93 20.93 -8.61 5.07
C GLY A 93 20.49 -10.03 4.74
N LEU A 94 19.29 -10.42 5.17
CA LEU A 94 18.71 -11.73 4.88
C LEU A 94 18.51 -11.94 3.37
N SER A 95 18.08 -10.91 2.64
CA SER A 95 17.94 -11.00 1.18
C SER A 95 19.28 -11.15 0.45
N ARG A 96 20.39 -10.79 1.10
CA ARG A 96 21.76 -11.03 0.61
C ARG A 96 22.34 -12.38 1.06
N GLY A 97 21.57 -13.18 1.81
CA GLY A 97 21.99 -14.49 2.32
C GLY A 97 22.80 -14.44 3.60
N GLU A 98 22.78 -13.31 4.33
CA GLU A 98 23.37 -13.23 5.68
C GLU A 98 22.57 -14.08 6.67
N THR A 99 23.24 -14.62 7.69
CA THR A 99 22.58 -15.43 8.74
C THR A 99 21.87 -14.53 9.76
N PRO A 100 20.89 -15.07 10.53
CA PRO A 100 20.25 -14.34 11.62
C PRO A 100 21.24 -13.65 12.57
N GLU A 101 22.35 -14.31 12.90
CA GLU A 101 23.39 -13.78 13.79
C GLU A 101 24.16 -12.62 13.15
N GLN A 102 24.38 -12.67 11.83
CA GLN A 102 25.06 -11.60 11.10
C GLN A 102 24.17 -10.36 11.04
N VAL A 103 22.89 -10.52 10.73
CA VAL A 103 21.99 -9.37 10.57
C VAL A 103 21.68 -8.65 11.88
N LEU A 104 21.81 -9.32 13.03
CA LEU A 104 21.69 -8.68 14.34
C LEU A 104 22.63 -7.48 14.53
N GLN A 105 23.75 -7.42 13.82
CA GLN A 105 24.66 -6.27 13.90
C GLN A 105 24.01 -4.95 13.44
N TYR A 106 22.94 -5.04 12.65
CA TYR A 106 22.14 -3.89 12.20
C TYR A 106 21.03 -3.49 13.21
N ALA A 107 20.83 -4.29 14.25
CA ALA A 107 19.86 -4.00 15.31
C ALA A 107 20.30 -2.74 16.08
N SER A 108 19.45 -1.70 16.04
CA SER A 108 19.67 -0.49 16.83
C SER A 108 19.44 -0.77 18.31
N GLY A 109 20.26 -0.17 19.18
CA GLY A 109 20.06 -0.20 20.63
C GLY A 109 18.79 0.50 21.12
N ARG A 110 18.00 1.11 20.22
CA ARG A 110 16.66 1.64 20.52
C ARG A 110 15.55 0.60 20.36
N LEU A 111 15.85 -0.58 19.84
CA LEU A 111 14.88 -1.68 19.78
C LEU A 111 14.60 -2.16 21.19
N GLU A 112 13.31 -2.24 21.54
CA GLU A 112 12.88 -2.77 22.84
C GLU A 112 13.03 -4.30 22.90
N ALA A 113 13.05 -4.96 21.73
CA ALA A 113 13.26 -6.39 21.63
C ALA A 113 14.67 -6.79 22.09
N THR A 114 14.72 -7.82 22.93
CA THR A 114 15.97 -8.48 23.32
C THR A 114 16.62 -9.17 22.11
N ILE A 115 17.95 -9.31 22.14
CA ILE A 115 18.71 -10.00 21.09
C ILE A 115 18.18 -11.43 20.87
N ASP A 116 17.88 -12.17 21.93
CA ASP A 116 17.35 -13.54 21.84
C ASP A 116 16.00 -13.59 21.11
N ALA A 117 15.11 -12.63 21.40
CA ALA A 117 13.82 -12.53 20.72
C ALA A 117 13.97 -12.14 19.24
N LEU A 118 14.95 -11.31 18.90
CA LEU A 118 15.26 -10.99 17.51
C LEU A 118 15.80 -12.21 16.77
N LEU A 119 16.71 -12.98 17.38
CA LEU A 119 17.21 -14.23 16.80
C LEU A 119 16.09 -15.23 16.55
N ASP A 120 15.24 -15.48 17.54
CA ASP A 120 14.12 -16.40 17.41
C ASP A 120 13.15 -15.96 16.29
N ALA A 121 12.90 -14.65 16.17
CA ALA A 121 12.06 -14.10 15.10
C ALA A 121 12.71 -14.19 13.71
N LEU A 122 14.04 -14.19 13.62
CA LEU A 122 14.80 -14.25 12.37
C LEU A 122 15.17 -15.69 11.97
N ALA A 123 15.09 -16.66 12.90
CA ALA A 123 15.41 -18.07 12.69
C ALA A 123 14.34 -18.82 11.88
N GLY A 124 14.08 -18.36 10.66
CA GLY A 124 13.19 -18.99 9.69
C GLY A 124 13.94 -19.83 8.64
N GLU A 125 13.21 -20.69 7.94
CA GLU A 125 13.71 -21.52 6.84
C GLU A 125 13.49 -20.84 5.48
N SER A 126 14.08 -19.65 5.29
CA SER A 126 13.98 -18.95 4.01
C SER A 126 14.75 -19.67 2.91
N THR A 127 14.03 -20.07 1.86
CA THR A 127 14.62 -20.69 0.66
C THR A 127 15.18 -19.63 -0.30
N ALA A 128 15.98 -20.05 -1.28
CA ALA A 128 16.49 -19.17 -2.34
C ALA A 128 15.36 -18.44 -3.10
N ASP A 129 14.20 -19.08 -3.27
CA ASP A 129 13.03 -18.47 -3.93
C ASP A 129 12.43 -17.35 -3.06
N HIS A 130 12.35 -17.55 -1.74
CA HIS A 130 11.92 -16.48 -0.82
C HIS A 130 12.87 -15.30 -0.89
N THR A 131 14.17 -15.56 -0.86
CA THR A 131 15.22 -14.53 -0.97
C THR A 131 15.08 -13.73 -2.26
N PHE A 132 14.88 -14.40 -3.39
CA PHE A 132 14.69 -13.75 -4.69
C PHE A 132 13.43 -12.88 -4.74
N VAL A 133 12.28 -13.41 -4.31
CA VAL A 133 11.03 -12.63 -4.32
C VAL A 133 11.12 -11.45 -3.35
N LEU A 134 11.75 -11.65 -2.18
CA LEU A 134 11.98 -10.60 -1.20
C LEU A 134 12.86 -9.49 -1.76
N SER A 135 13.98 -9.82 -2.42
CA SER A 135 14.87 -8.80 -3.00
C SER A 135 14.16 -7.95 -4.06
N GLU A 136 13.45 -8.57 -5.00
CA GLU A 136 12.69 -7.84 -6.03
C GLU A 136 11.59 -6.96 -5.42
N THR A 137 10.95 -7.44 -4.35
CA THR A 137 9.91 -6.67 -3.64
C THR A 137 10.51 -5.46 -2.93
N LEU A 138 11.68 -5.60 -2.30
CA LEU A 138 12.38 -4.50 -1.64
C LEU A 138 12.83 -3.44 -2.64
N ASP A 139 13.38 -3.85 -3.78
CA ASP A 139 13.79 -2.94 -4.85
C ASP A 139 12.60 -2.11 -5.39
N HIS A 140 11.44 -2.75 -5.57
CA HIS A 140 10.23 -2.06 -6.00
C HIS A 140 9.71 -1.09 -4.93
N ILE A 141 9.78 -1.46 -3.65
CA ILE A 141 9.46 -0.56 -2.53
C ILE A 141 10.34 0.69 -2.59
N GLU A 142 11.64 0.57 -2.81
CA GLU A 142 12.55 1.71 -2.92
C GLU A 142 12.23 2.60 -4.14
N ASP A 143 11.94 2.01 -5.30
CA ASP A 143 11.54 2.75 -6.50
C ASP A 143 10.25 3.55 -6.26
N LEU A 144 9.26 2.93 -5.60
CA LEU A 144 8.01 3.59 -5.24
C LEU A 144 8.23 4.74 -4.26
N GLU A 145 9.04 4.56 -3.23
CA GLU A 145 9.39 5.62 -2.26
C GLU A 145 10.10 6.78 -2.97
N ARG A 146 11.04 6.49 -3.87
CA ARG A 146 11.73 7.49 -4.69
C ARG A 146 10.77 8.26 -5.59
N ARG A 147 9.82 7.58 -6.24
CA ARG A 147 8.81 8.21 -7.10
C ARG A 147 7.85 9.08 -6.30
N ILE A 148 7.37 8.61 -5.14
CA ILE A 148 6.47 9.37 -4.26
C ILE A 148 7.15 10.67 -3.81
N ALA A 149 8.44 10.63 -3.47
CA ALA A 149 9.20 11.82 -3.07
C ALA A 149 9.23 12.93 -4.14
N ILE A 150 9.10 12.58 -5.43
CA ILE A 150 9.02 13.58 -6.52
C ILE A 150 7.73 14.40 -6.41
N PHE A 151 6.62 13.80 -5.97
CA PHE A 151 5.33 14.47 -5.80
C PHE A 151 5.26 15.33 -4.54
N ALA A 152 6.22 15.19 -3.62
CA ALA A 152 6.28 15.97 -2.38
C ALA A 152 7.02 17.32 -2.53
N ARG A 153 7.55 17.62 -3.73
CA ARG A 153 8.14 18.92 -4.09
C ARG A 153 7.09 19.87 -4.65
#